data_AF-A0A4R0EYE4-F1
#
_entry.id   AF-A0A4R0EYE4-F1
#
_cell.length_a   1.000
_cell.length_b   1.000
_cell.length_c   1.000
_cell.angle_alpha   90.00
_cell.angle_beta   90.00
_cell.angle_gamma   90.00
#
_symmetry.space_group_name_H-M   'P 1'
#
loop_
_entity.id
_entity.type
_entity.pdbx_description
1 polymer ?
#
loop_
_entity_poly.entity_id
_entity_poly.type
_entity_poly.pdbx_seq_one_letter_code
_entity_poly.pdbx_strand_id
1 'polypeptide(L)'
;MEIAGAVLAAIFFGGFILISKRIPKRSCDANETPCPLNALEQNTVSLEPECVCAPCKTLEILYQNQKGQMTIRDIDVIRVYQEKQHWYVDAFCHLLNEQRIFEVEKIKCLKCPKHCSRLINSAEILEYLTKHLE
;
A
#
# COMPACT_ATOMS: atom_id res chain seq x y z
N MET A 1 49.45 -30.23 25.78
CA MET A 1 49.81 -28.85 26.19
C MET A 1 48.82 -27.94 25.48
N GLU A 2 47.56 -27.86 25.93
CA GLU A 2 47.07 -27.18 27.15
C GLU A 2 47.55 -25.72 27.18
N ILE A 3 46.79 -24.83 26.53
CA ILE A 3 46.60 -23.46 27.04
C ILE A 3 45.11 -23.18 26.98
N ALA A 4 44.48 -23.43 28.14
CA ALA A 4 43.21 -22.86 28.53
C ALA A 4 43.32 -21.33 28.53
N GLY A 5 42.25 -20.65 28.12
CA GLY A 5 42.19 -19.20 28.14
C GLY A 5 40.79 -18.71 27.80
N ALA A 6 39.83 -19.01 28.68
CA ALA A 6 38.49 -18.46 28.64
C ALA A 6 38.54 -16.92 28.75
N VAL A 7 37.82 -16.23 27.86
CA VAL A 7 37.38 -14.86 28.10
C VAL A 7 35.85 -14.86 28.08
N LEU A 8 35.29 -15.08 29.27
CA LEU A 8 33.90 -14.80 29.62
C LEU A 8 33.73 -13.28 29.68
N ALA A 9 33.17 -12.68 28.63
CA ALA A 9 32.66 -11.32 28.70
C ALA A 9 31.23 -11.37 29.25
N ALA A 10 31.07 -10.74 30.42
CA ALA A 10 29.88 -10.75 31.24
C ALA A 10 28.70 -9.97 30.62
N ILE A 11 27.53 -10.42 31.04
CA ILE A 11 26.18 -9.91 30.81
C ILE A 11 26.09 -8.42 31.17
N PHE A 12 25.54 -7.60 30.26
CA PHE A 12 24.90 -6.35 30.62
C PHE A 12 23.37 -6.52 30.60
N PHE A 13 22.81 -6.31 31.78
CA PHE A 13 21.39 -6.09 32.04
C PHE A 13 20.82 -4.98 31.17
N GLY A 14 19.59 -5.16 30.71
CA GLY A 14 18.81 -4.07 30.12
C GLY A 14 17.68 -4.58 29.27
N GLY A 15 16.61 -5.07 29.90
CA GLY A 15 15.35 -5.19 29.21
C GLY A 15 14.92 -3.83 28.68
N PHE A 16 14.61 -3.74 27.40
CA PHE A 16 13.60 -2.81 26.89
C PHE A 16 12.98 -3.48 25.67
N ILE A 17 11.78 -4.02 25.86
CA ILE A 17 10.85 -4.25 24.77
C ILE A 17 10.57 -2.87 24.17
N LEU A 18 11.24 -2.54 23.07
CA LEU A 18 10.85 -1.40 22.25
C LEU A 18 9.60 -1.80 21.46
N ILE A 19 8.45 -1.70 22.13
CA ILE A 19 7.17 -1.51 21.48
C ILE A 19 7.30 -0.22 20.67
N SER A 20 7.47 -0.33 19.36
CA SER A 20 7.33 0.80 18.43
C SER A 20 5.84 1.19 18.35
N LYS A 21 5.33 1.75 19.45
CA LYS A 21 4.14 2.60 19.46
C LYS A 21 4.61 4.04 19.41
N ARG A 22 4.03 4.81 18.47
CA ARG A 22 4.02 6.29 18.28
C ARG A 22 4.47 6.60 16.84
N ILE A 23 3.80 7.43 16.05
CA ILE A 23 3.01 8.63 16.33
C ILE A 23 1.86 8.72 15.28
N PRO A 24 0.66 9.20 15.65
CA PRO A 24 -0.42 9.43 14.70
C PRO A 24 -0.07 10.58 13.76
N LYS A 25 -0.12 10.37 12.45
CA LYS A 25 -0.02 11.49 11.50
C LYS A 25 -1.34 12.27 11.55
N ARG A 26 -1.26 13.44 12.19
CA ARG A 26 -2.22 14.53 12.12
C ARG A 26 -2.48 14.93 10.66
N SER A 27 -3.77 15.06 10.38
CA SER A 27 -4.45 16.11 9.60
C SER A 27 -3.69 16.73 8.44
N CYS A 28 -4.24 16.56 7.23
CA CYS A 28 -4.24 17.64 6.25
C CYS A 28 -5.59 18.37 6.42
N ASP A 29 -5.57 19.47 7.16
CA ASP A 29 -6.65 20.45 7.15
C ASP A 29 -6.63 21.20 5.83
N ALA A 30 -7.76 21.22 5.14
CA ALA A 30 -8.31 22.41 4.48
C ALA A 30 -9.68 22.06 3.87
N ASN A 31 -10.71 21.98 4.70
CA ASN A 31 -11.87 22.89 4.71
C ASN A 31 -13.02 22.23 5.48
N GLU A 32 -13.55 22.95 6.47
CA GLU A 32 -14.49 22.42 7.46
C GLU A 32 -15.88 22.19 6.87
N THR A 33 -16.33 20.93 6.88
CA THR A 33 -17.71 20.59 7.25
C THR A 33 -17.68 19.27 8.03
N PRO A 34 -18.04 19.23 9.32
CA PRO A 34 -18.17 17.98 10.05
C PRO A 34 -19.42 17.25 9.57
N CYS A 35 -19.27 16.01 9.11
CA CYS A 35 -20.43 15.16 8.81
C CYS A 35 -21.29 15.01 10.08
N PRO A 36 -22.60 15.32 10.05
CA PRO A 36 -23.45 15.11 11.20
C PRO A 36 -23.73 13.61 11.35
N LEU A 37 -23.34 13.07 12.49
CA LEU A 37 -23.70 11.72 12.91
C LEU A 37 -24.96 11.83 13.78
N ASN A 38 -26.09 11.45 13.19
CA ASN A 38 -27.39 11.03 13.77
C ASN A 38 -28.61 11.76 13.17
N ALA A 39 -29.36 11.05 12.35
CA ALA A 39 -30.81 10.92 12.52
C ALA A 39 -31.26 9.64 11.80
N LEU A 40 -31.82 8.71 12.58
CA LEU A 40 -32.72 7.68 12.08
C LEU A 40 -33.78 8.36 11.20
N GLU A 41 -33.87 7.99 9.93
CA GLU A 41 -35.15 7.74 9.27
C GLU A 41 -34.96 7.04 7.93
N GLN A 42 -35.84 6.07 7.71
CA GLN A 42 -35.78 5.03 6.70
C GLN A 42 -36.27 5.55 5.35
N ASN A 43 -35.78 4.91 4.27
CA ASN A 43 -36.18 5.08 2.87
C ASN A 43 -35.73 6.37 2.18
N THR A 44 -34.47 6.39 1.76
CA THR A 44 -34.07 7.11 0.54
C THR A 44 -32.79 6.46 0.02
N VAL A 45 -32.76 6.13 -1.26
CA VAL A 45 -31.56 5.62 -1.94
C VAL A 45 -30.47 6.68 -1.76
N SER A 46 -29.53 6.38 -0.87
CA SER A 46 -28.41 7.26 -0.54
C SER A 46 -27.47 7.27 -1.73
N LEU A 47 -27.59 8.26 -2.61
CA LEU A 47 -26.44 8.71 -3.39
C LEU A 47 -25.47 9.32 -2.39
N GLU A 48 -24.64 8.47 -1.78
CA GLU A 48 -23.43 8.95 -1.11
C GLU A 48 -22.65 9.75 -2.16
N PRO A 49 -22.20 10.98 -1.85
CA PRO A 49 -21.36 11.71 -2.77
C PRO A 49 -20.11 10.85 -2.98
N GLU A 50 -19.99 10.28 -4.18
CA GLU A 50 -18.79 9.55 -4.59
C GLU A 50 -17.63 10.48 -4.31
N CYS A 51 -16.79 10.11 -3.34
CA CYS A 51 -15.63 10.92 -3.00
C CYS A 51 -14.70 10.85 -4.21
N VAL A 52 -14.78 11.86 -5.09
CA VAL A 52 -13.96 11.95 -6.30
C VAL A 52 -12.57 12.36 -5.88
N CYS A 53 -11.85 11.33 -5.46
CA CYS A 53 -10.51 11.36 -4.96
C CYS A 53 -9.53 11.53 -6.13
N ALA A 54 -8.74 12.61 -6.13
CA ALA A 54 -7.72 12.83 -7.16
C ALA A 54 -6.80 11.60 -7.30
N PRO A 55 -6.39 11.23 -8.53
CA PRO A 55 -5.56 10.06 -8.75
C PRO A 55 -4.19 10.22 -8.07
N CYS A 56 -3.62 9.09 -7.67
CA CYS A 56 -2.42 9.08 -6.85
C CYS A 56 -1.21 8.87 -7.73
N LYS A 57 -0.27 9.82 -7.65
CA LYS A 57 0.98 9.77 -8.40
C LYS A 57 1.78 8.49 -8.13
N THR A 58 1.85 8.11 -6.86
CA THR A 58 2.54 6.90 -6.39
C THR A 58 1.52 6.00 -5.71
N LEU A 59 1.56 4.71 -6.06
CA LEU A 59 0.69 3.67 -5.53
C LEU A 59 1.52 2.68 -4.71
N GLU A 60 0.99 2.26 -3.57
CA GLU A 60 1.56 1.18 -2.77
C GLU A 60 0.90 -0.14 -3.22
N ILE A 61 1.70 -1.13 -3.60
CA ILE A 61 1.23 -2.47 -3.97
C ILE A 61 1.81 -3.54 -3.06
N LEU A 62 0.99 -4.54 -2.74
CA LEU A 62 1.44 -5.82 -2.19
C LEU A 62 1.58 -6.81 -3.36
N TYR A 63 2.81 -7.14 -3.75
CA TYR A 63 3.10 -7.95 -4.93
C TYR A 63 3.63 -9.33 -4.56
N GLN A 64 3.08 -10.37 -5.20
CA GLN A 64 3.56 -11.74 -5.11
C GLN A 64 4.46 -12.07 -6.32
N ASN A 65 5.74 -12.35 -6.08
CA ASN A 65 6.63 -12.75 -7.18
C ASN A 65 6.40 -14.22 -7.61
N GLN A 66 7.09 -14.67 -8.67
CA GLN A 66 6.98 -16.05 -9.18
C GLN A 66 7.38 -17.13 -8.16
N LYS A 67 8.21 -16.79 -7.17
CA LYS A 67 8.61 -17.68 -6.07
C LYS A 67 7.60 -17.68 -4.91
N GLY A 68 6.48 -16.97 -5.06
CA GLY A 68 5.45 -16.83 -4.04
C GLY A 68 5.80 -15.81 -2.93
N GLN A 69 6.92 -15.09 -3.03
CA GLN A 69 7.33 -14.13 -2.01
C GLN A 69 6.53 -12.83 -2.12
N MET A 70 6.04 -12.36 -0.98
CA MET A 70 5.27 -11.13 -0.86
C MET A 70 6.19 -9.94 -0.58
N THR A 71 6.04 -8.86 -1.34
CA THR A 71 6.77 -7.60 -1.14
C THR A 71 5.82 -6.41 -1.23
N ILE A 72 6.00 -5.42 -0.34
CA ILE A 72 5.33 -4.12 -0.45
C ILE A 72 6.22 -3.22 -1.31
N ARG A 73 5.63 -2.52 -2.28
CA ARG A 73 6.35 -1.67 -3.22
C ARG A 73 5.59 -0.40 -3.50
N ASP A 74 6.30 0.73 -3.48
CA ASP A 74 5.81 1.97 -4.05
C ASP A 74 6.16 1.99 -5.54
N ILE A 75 5.16 2.30 -6.38
CA ILE A 75 5.28 2.34 -7.83
C ILE A 75 4.68 3.61 -8.42
N ASP A 76 5.36 4.18 -9.40
CA ASP A 76 4.81 5.24 -10.26
C ASP A 76 4.45 4.62 -11.61
N VAL A 77 3.16 4.55 -11.91
CA VAL A 77 2.68 3.86 -13.11
C VAL A 77 2.98 4.68 -14.35
N ILE A 78 3.57 4.03 -15.36
CA ILE A 78 3.89 4.62 -16.66
C ILE A 78 2.80 4.27 -17.67
N ARG A 79 2.39 2.99 -17.70
CA ARG A 79 1.29 2.52 -18.57
C ARG A 79 0.73 1.19 -18.10
N VAL A 80 -0.50 0.92 -18.51
CA VAL A 80 -1.18 -0.37 -18.32
C VAL A 80 -1.49 -0.94 -19.70
N TYR A 81 -1.18 -2.22 -19.91
CA TYR A 81 -1.37 -2.86 -21.20
C TYR A 81 -1.71 -4.34 -21.05
N GLN A 82 -2.31 -4.91 -22.10
CA GLN A 82 -2.63 -6.33 -22.17
C GLN A 82 -1.67 -7.03 -23.13
N GLU A 83 -1.13 -8.19 -22.72
CA GLU A 83 -0.32 -9.05 -23.58
C GLU A 83 -0.68 -10.53 -23.29
N LYS A 84 -0.92 -11.34 -24.34
CA LYS A 84 -1.23 -12.77 -24.21
C LYS A 84 -2.30 -13.09 -23.14
N GLN A 85 -3.38 -12.31 -23.12
CA GLN A 85 -4.53 -12.42 -22.19
C GLN A 85 -4.25 -11.99 -20.74
N HIS A 86 -3.04 -11.53 -20.40
CA HIS A 86 -2.70 -11.02 -19.08
C HIS A 86 -2.58 -9.50 -19.08
N TRP A 87 -2.92 -8.87 -17.96
CA TRP A 87 -2.75 -7.44 -17.77
C TRP A 87 -1.45 -7.13 -17.04
N TYR A 88 -0.75 -6.11 -17.54
CA TYR A 88 0.54 -5.70 -17.03
C TYR A 88 0.56 -4.20 -16.73
N VAL A 89 1.29 -3.85 -15.68
CA VAL A 89 1.62 -2.48 -15.29
C VAL A 89 3.11 -2.27 -15.51
N ASP A 90 3.44 -1.36 -16.42
CA ASP A 90 4.79 -0.82 -16.56
C ASP A 90 4.92 0.36 -15.59
N ALA A 91 5.89 0.31 -14.68
CA ALA A 91 6.01 1.31 -13.63
C ALA A 91 7.46 1.48 -13.15
N PHE A 92 7.77 2.67 -12.64
CA PHE A 92 9.00 2.89 -11.88
C PHE A 92 8.83 2.34 -10.46
N CYS A 93 9.68 1.38 -10.07
CA CYS A 93 9.63 0.75 -8.75
C CYS A 93 10.64 1.40 -7.82
N HIS A 94 10.16 2.10 -6.79
CA HIS A 94 11.02 2.83 -5.85
C HIS A 94 11.83 1.92 -4.92
N LEU A 95 11.36 0.69 -4.67
CA LEU A 95 12.11 -0.30 -3.88
C LEU A 95 13.43 -0.71 -4.56
N LEU A 96 13.42 -0.83 -5.89
CA LEU A 96 14.58 -1.26 -6.67
C LEU A 96 15.24 -0.10 -7.45
N ASN A 97 14.62 1.09 -7.41
CA ASN A 97 15.04 2.29 -8.13
C ASN A 97 15.21 2.06 -9.65
N GLU A 98 14.28 1.34 -10.26
CA GLU A 98 14.32 0.97 -11.68
C GLU A 98 12.90 0.75 -12.24
N GLN A 99 12.77 0.75 -13.57
CA GLN A 99 11.53 0.40 -14.26
C GLN A 99 11.28 -1.12 -14.21
N ARG A 100 10.05 -1.53 -13.89
CA ARG A 100 9.63 -2.93 -13.80
C ARG A 100 8.22 -3.12 -14.34
N ILE A 101 7.97 -4.34 -14.80
CA ILE A 101 6.65 -4.79 -15.25
C ILE A 101 6.05 -5.67 -14.15
N PHE A 102 4.80 -5.40 -13.80
CA PHE A 102 4.02 -6.14 -12.81
C PHE A 102 2.77 -6.71 -13.46
N GLU A 103 2.60 -8.04 -13.36
CA GLU A 103 1.34 -8.71 -13.73
C GLU A 103 0.25 -8.35 -12.70
N VAL A 104 -0.90 -7.87 -13.17
CA VAL A 104 -1.98 -7.33 -12.30
C VAL A 104 -2.53 -8.42 -11.38
N GLU A 105 -2.65 -9.65 -11.87
CA GLU A 105 -3.13 -10.82 -11.12
C GLU A 105 -2.22 -11.19 -9.93
N LYS A 106 -0.97 -10.71 -9.94
CA LYS A 106 0.00 -10.88 -8.86
C LYS A 106 0.00 -9.72 -7.85
N ILE A 107 -0.74 -8.64 -8.11
CA ILE A 107 -0.99 -7.57 -7.15
C ILE A 107 -2.12 -8.03 -6.22
N LYS A 108 -1.80 -8.27 -4.95
CA LYS A 108 -2.75 -8.76 -3.93
C LYS A 108 -3.45 -7.65 -3.16
N CYS A 109 -2.88 -6.46 -3.21
CA CYS A 109 -3.47 -5.26 -2.66
C CYS A 109 -2.89 -4.06 -3.41
N LEU A 110 -3.74 -3.11 -3.76
CA LEU A 110 -3.36 -1.79 -4.25
C LEU A 110 -3.94 -0.75 -3.30
N LYS A 111 -3.10 0.19 -2.90
CA LYS A 111 -3.50 1.30 -2.03
C LYS A 111 -2.96 2.59 -2.60
N CYS A 112 -3.83 3.60 -2.68
CA CYS A 112 -3.34 4.96 -2.78
C CYS A 112 -2.99 5.49 -1.37
N PRO A 113 -1.79 6.04 -1.13
CA PRO A 113 -1.43 6.61 0.16
C PRO A 113 -2.31 7.78 0.62
N LYS A 114 -2.93 8.51 -0.31
CA LYS A 114 -3.84 9.63 -0.04
C LYS A 114 -5.29 9.21 0.25
N HIS A 115 -5.64 7.95 -0.03
CA HIS A 115 -7.01 7.44 0.10
C HIS A 115 -7.09 6.31 1.11
N CYS A 116 -8.22 6.20 1.81
CA CYS A 116 -8.44 5.14 2.80
C CYS A 116 -8.81 3.79 2.16
N SER A 117 -9.20 3.78 0.89
CA SER A 117 -9.65 2.58 0.17
C SER A 117 -8.47 1.71 -0.26
N ARG A 118 -8.63 0.40 -0.06
CA ARG A 118 -7.71 -0.64 -0.53
C ARG A 118 -8.45 -1.53 -1.51
N LEU A 119 -7.83 -1.79 -2.66
CA LEU A 119 -8.35 -2.70 -3.67
C LEU A 119 -7.62 -4.03 -3.53
N ILE A 120 -8.37 -5.11 -3.37
CA ILE A 120 -7.81 -6.48 -3.19
C ILE A 120 -8.19 -7.41 -4.34
N ASN A 121 -9.16 -7.02 -5.15
CA ASN A 121 -9.62 -7.76 -6.30
C ASN A 121 -8.86 -7.29 -7.55
N SER A 122 -8.34 -8.22 -8.36
CA SER A 122 -7.59 -7.88 -9.56
C SER A 122 -8.41 -7.13 -10.61
N ALA A 123 -9.73 -7.37 -10.69
CA ALA A 123 -10.63 -6.64 -11.58
C ALA A 123 -10.81 -5.18 -11.14
N GLU A 124 -11.05 -4.94 -9.85
CA GLU A 124 -11.14 -3.58 -9.29
C GLU A 124 -9.81 -2.82 -9.42
N ILE A 125 -8.70 -3.52 -9.19
CA ILE A 125 -7.35 -2.98 -9.38
C ILE A 125 -7.16 -2.57 -10.85
N LEU A 126 -7.52 -3.44 -11.79
CA LEU A 126 -7.41 -3.15 -13.21
C LEU A 126 -8.27 -1.94 -13.60
N GLU A 127 -9.53 -1.90 -13.17
CA GLU A 127 -10.44 -0.79 -13.43
C GLU A 127 -9.90 0.54 -12.90
N TYR A 128 -9.39 0.54 -11.66
CA TYR A 128 -8.75 1.72 -11.09
C TYR A 128 -7.55 2.18 -11.92
N LEU A 129 -6.67 1.24 -12.28
CA LEU A 129 -5.46 1.53 -13.03
C LEU A 129 -5.77 2.06 -14.42
N THR A 130 -6.76 1.52 -15.14
CA THR A 130 -7.10 1.98 -16.49
C THR A 130 -7.84 3.32 -16.50
N LYS A 131 -8.67 3.60 -15.49
CA LYS A 131 -9.46 4.83 -15.38
C LYS A 131 -8.65 6.07 -15.02
N HIS A 132 -7.49 5.91 -14.39
CA HIS A 132 -6.74 7.01 -13.78
C HIS A 132 -5.38 7.30 -14.43
N LEU A 133 -5.11 6.77 -15.62
CA LEU A 133 -3.86 6.95 -16.37
C LEU A 133 -4.01 7.76 -17.67
N GLU A 134 -4.97 8.68 -17.72
CA GLU A 134 -5.13 9.64 -18.82
C GLU A 134 -4.04 10.72 -18.83
#